data_AF-A0A7J4ECJ4-F1
#
_entry.id   AF-A0A7J4ECJ4-F1
#
_cell.length_a   1.000
_cell.length_b   1.000
_cell.length_c   1.000
_cell.angle_alpha   90.00
_cell.angle_beta   90.00
_cell.angle_gamma   90.00
#
_symmetry.space_group_name_H-M   'P 1'
#
loop_
_entity.id
_entity.type
_entity.pdbx_description
1 polymer ?
#
loop_
_entity_poly.entity_id
_entity_poly.type
_entity_poly.pdbx_seq_one_letter_code
_entity_poly.pdbx_strand_id
1 'polypeptide(L)'
;MENKLSTNVRSCLYSDVQEILVVLQRNSEWATTISFMRTKHPINYDPWGFFCPKYKNLYIILPNIDDVRMSVSGYAYSYARVMSRMSDILSEGRLKDLMAVGTKDDFLSSLIETAYKEKLTKASSTDMRNIELALKEELIDQYLMVLRSTRGKVRAFFEELFRRFEVENLKAVIIAKATGVLTEKPLFFPVEDFFGRKMSGLMDAESVKNVIMRSEDPYKRVLEDVLPEYEESEKVLILENTLYQELYGAIWARMTRLGTEDREIVRKIVGTELDIINITTLLRCRAAGIKESELMEYFLPYTYSFDFNAANAKASMSAEDASTVVQLLPPSAYKEVLIDAIPEYEEEKSLIPFEQALRKLFFYTIKNTLRGTPINIGTIIGFLYLKELEINNLCTISVCKENDLSAEETMGIVML
;
A
#
# COMPACT_ATOMS: atom_id res chain seq x y z
N MET A 1 17.04 -26.17 12.17
CA MET A 1 15.68 -25.88 11.68
C MET A 1 15.25 -24.43 12.03
N GLU A 2 16.07 -23.39 11.95
CA GLU A 2 16.78 -22.87 10.76
C GLU A 2 15.86 -22.64 9.56
N ASN A 3 15.06 -21.59 9.68
CA ASN A 3 15.08 -20.45 8.76
C ASN A 3 15.18 -20.80 7.27
N LYS A 4 14.06 -21.26 6.69
CA LYS A 4 13.95 -21.70 5.30
C LYS A 4 13.29 -20.70 4.34
N LEU A 5 12.88 -19.53 4.84
CA LEU A 5 12.37 -18.43 4.01
C LEU A 5 13.55 -17.75 3.30
N SER A 6 13.64 -17.95 1.98
CA SER A 6 14.63 -17.26 1.15
C SER A 6 14.33 -15.75 1.11
N THR A 7 15.36 -14.92 0.91
CA THR A 7 15.21 -13.45 0.82
C THR A 7 14.19 -13.05 -0.26
N ASN A 8 14.11 -13.82 -1.34
CA ASN A 8 13.18 -13.63 -2.45
C ASN A 8 11.71 -13.70 -2.01
N VAL A 9 11.36 -14.60 -1.09
CA VAL A 9 9.98 -14.70 -0.58
C VAL A 9 9.59 -13.40 0.14
N ARG A 10 10.50 -12.77 0.89
CA ARG A 10 10.21 -11.49 1.56
C ARG A 10 10.03 -10.34 0.55
N SER A 11 10.89 -10.23 -0.46
CA SER A 11 10.79 -9.16 -1.47
C SER A 11 9.51 -9.22 -2.30
N CYS A 12 9.01 -10.42 -2.63
CA CYS A 12 7.82 -10.57 -3.48
C CYS A 12 6.48 -10.24 -2.78
N LEU A 13 6.46 -10.11 -1.45
CA LEU A 13 5.22 -9.96 -0.68
C LEU A 13 4.89 -8.51 -0.30
N TYR A 14 5.87 -7.61 -0.40
CA TYR A 14 5.84 -6.26 0.20
C TYR A 14 6.67 -5.21 -0.59
N SER A 15 6.48 -5.11 -1.91
CA SER A 15 7.19 -4.14 -2.80
C SER A 15 7.11 -2.68 -2.35
N ASP A 16 5.96 -2.29 -1.80
CA ASP A 16 5.66 -0.91 -1.40
C ASP A 16 6.20 -0.63 0.02
N VAL A 17 6.83 -1.64 0.67
CA VAL A 17 6.98 -1.70 2.14
C VAL A 17 8.34 -2.27 2.61
N GLN A 18 8.71 -3.55 2.43
CA GLN A 18 9.58 -4.24 3.43
C GLN A 18 11.07 -3.85 3.57
N GLU A 19 11.71 -3.11 2.66
CA GLU A 19 13.19 -3.17 2.53
C GLU A 19 14.02 -2.50 3.66
N ILE A 20 13.41 -1.71 4.55
CA ILE A 20 14.10 -0.92 5.60
C ILE A 20 14.95 -1.79 6.57
N LEU A 21 14.54 -3.02 6.88
CA LEU A 21 15.15 -3.82 7.95
C LEU A 21 16.48 -4.51 7.58
N VAL A 22 16.75 -4.75 6.30
CA VAL A 22 17.91 -5.58 5.87
C VAL A 22 19.24 -4.83 6.00
N VAL A 23 19.23 -3.50 5.83
CA VAL A 23 20.44 -2.66 5.87
C VAL A 23 20.87 -2.32 7.30
N LEU A 24 19.92 -2.16 8.22
CA LEU A 24 20.17 -1.56 9.54
C LEU A 24 20.61 -2.57 10.63
N GLN A 25 20.31 -3.86 10.48
CA GLN A 25 20.64 -4.91 11.47
C GLN A 25 22.14 -5.17 11.70
N ARG A 26 23.05 -4.41 11.08
CA ARG A 26 24.51 -4.68 11.08
C ARG A 26 25.37 -3.83 12.00
N ASN A 27 24.85 -2.81 12.69
CA ASN A 27 25.64 -1.86 13.48
C ASN A 27 25.02 -1.48 14.83
N SER A 28 25.19 -2.32 15.87
CA SER A 28 25.68 -1.92 17.21
C SER A 28 25.36 -2.99 18.29
N GLU A 29 26.41 -3.63 18.82
CA GLU A 29 26.39 -4.23 20.16
C GLU A 29 26.81 -3.17 21.21
N TRP A 30 27.02 -3.59 22.47
CA TRP A 30 27.58 -2.84 23.63
C TRP A 30 26.61 -2.07 24.56
N ALA A 31 26.13 -2.78 25.61
CA ALA A 31 26.27 -2.48 27.06
C ALA A 31 25.76 -1.15 27.70
N THR A 32 25.44 -1.02 29.00
CA THR A 32 25.02 -1.94 30.11
C THR A 32 24.55 -1.13 31.35
N THR A 33 23.29 -1.31 31.79
CA THR A 33 22.70 -1.27 33.17
C THR A 33 22.99 -0.14 34.21
N ILE A 34 21.93 0.32 34.93
CA ILE A 34 21.78 0.66 36.40
C ILE A 34 20.71 1.79 36.55
N SER A 35 19.47 1.54 37.02
CA SER A 35 18.95 1.56 38.43
C SER A 35 19.08 2.92 39.18
N PHE A 36 18.15 3.47 39.97
CA PHE A 36 16.87 3.04 40.60
C PHE A 36 16.16 4.35 41.16
N MET A 37 15.07 4.47 41.96
CA MET A 37 14.17 3.60 42.75
C MET A 37 12.88 4.36 43.23
N ARG A 38 11.63 3.86 42.98
CA ARG A 38 10.33 4.18 43.69
C ARG A 38 9.78 5.64 43.62
N THR A 39 8.51 6.04 43.87
CA THR A 39 7.10 5.49 43.99
C THR A 39 6.10 6.71 43.91
N LYS A 40 4.75 6.70 44.07
CA LYS A 40 3.77 5.77 44.69
C LYS A 40 2.29 5.97 44.23
N HIS A 41 1.50 4.92 44.46
CA HIS A 41 0.03 4.75 44.44
C HIS A 41 -0.79 5.51 45.54
N PRO A 42 -2.15 5.31 45.73
CA PRO A 42 -3.20 4.60 44.93
C PRO A 42 -4.62 5.30 44.86
N ILE A 43 -5.63 4.54 44.36
CA ILE A 43 -7.10 4.53 44.68
C ILE A 43 -8.04 5.43 43.82
N ASN A 44 -9.29 5.07 43.45
CA ASN A 44 -9.96 3.83 42.95
C ASN A 44 -11.47 4.13 42.61
N TYR A 45 -12.15 3.19 41.95
CA TYR A 45 -13.62 2.99 41.84
C TYR A 45 -14.50 3.89 40.94
N ASP A 46 -14.80 3.31 39.76
CA ASP A 46 -16.12 3.25 39.09
C ASP A 46 -17.17 2.54 40.01
N PRO A 47 -18.53 2.63 39.85
CA PRO A 47 -19.21 1.94 38.74
C PRO A 47 -20.67 2.37 38.30
N TRP A 48 -21.05 1.91 37.08
CA TRP A 48 -22.43 1.63 36.55
C TRP A 48 -23.47 2.77 36.37
N GLY A 49 -24.07 2.85 35.17
CA GLY A 49 -25.32 3.63 34.92
C GLY A 49 -25.85 3.65 33.48
N PHE A 50 -26.66 2.66 33.07
CA PHE A 50 -27.32 2.62 31.74
C PHE A 50 -28.41 3.69 31.56
N PHE A 51 -28.55 4.33 30.38
CA PHE A 51 -29.59 4.01 29.36
C PHE A 51 -29.60 4.96 28.14
N CYS A 52 -30.17 4.50 27.02
CA CYS A 52 -30.37 5.26 25.77
C CYS A 52 -31.87 5.48 25.45
N PRO A 53 -32.31 6.71 25.10
CA PRO A 53 -33.61 6.97 24.50
C PRO A 53 -33.50 7.52 23.05
N LYS A 54 -34.06 6.73 22.12
CA LYS A 54 -34.19 6.94 20.67
C LYS A 54 -34.50 8.38 20.19
N TYR A 55 -33.81 8.76 19.11
CA TYR A 55 -34.33 9.47 17.92
C TYR A 55 -35.56 10.38 18.11
N LYS A 56 -35.30 11.67 18.34
CA LYS A 56 -36.16 12.76 17.86
C LYS A 56 -35.30 13.78 17.11
N ASN A 57 -35.83 14.30 16.00
CA ASN A 57 -35.25 15.36 15.18
C ASN A 57 -33.94 15.01 14.44
N LEU A 58 -33.99 14.08 13.49
CA LEU A 58 -33.04 14.05 12.38
C LEU A 58 -33.74 14.58 11.12
N TYR A 59 -33.50 15.83 10.76
CA TYR A 59 -33.93 16.36 9.45
C TYR A 59 -33.00 15.79 8.38
N ILE A 60 -33.48 14.80 7.63
CA ILE A 60 -32.76 14.29 6.45
C ILE A 60 -32.87 15.35 5.36
N ILE A 61 -31.78 16.09 5.14
CA ILE A 61 -31.60 16.91 3.95
C ILE A 61 -31.39 15.93 2.79
N LEU A 62 -32.47 15.64 2.04
CA LEU A 62 -32.37 14.88 0.81
C LEU A 62 -31.60 15.73 -0.23
N PRO A 63 -30.59 15.16 -0.93
CA PRO A 63 -29.90 15.88 -1.99
C PRO A 63 -30.86 16.19 -3.15
N ASN A 64 -30.57 17.27 -3.88
CA ASN A 64 -31.43 17.73 -4.96
C ASN A 64 -31.47 16.71 -6.11
N ILE A 65 -32.66 16.44 -6.64
CA ILE A 65 -32.90 15.33 -7.57
C ILE A 65 -32.11 15.49 -8.88
N ASP A 66 -31.85 16.74 -9.31
CA ASP A 66 -31.12 17.00 -10.55
C ASP A 66 -29.59 16.88 -10.40
N ASP A 67 -29.02 17.10 -9.20
CA ASP A 67 -27.61 16.79 -8.93
C ASP A 67 -27.37 15.26 -8.97
N VAL A 68 -28.27 14.49 -8.38
CA VAL A 68 -28.26 13.01 -8.43
C VAL A 68 -28.39 12.50 -9.87
N ARG A 69 -29.15 13.19 -10.73
CA ARG A 69 -29.24 12.86 -12.16
C ARG A 69 -27.94 13.14 -12.92
N MET A 70 -27.24 14.23 -12.61
CA MET A 70 -25.96 14.57 -13.24
C MET A 70 -24.85 13.59 -12.85
N SER A 71 -24.71 13.23 -11.57
CA SER A 71 -23.68 12.29 -11.11
C SER A 71 -23.88 10.88 -11.67
N VAL A 72 -25.12 10.38 -11.68
CA VAL A 72 -25.46 9.09 -12.32
C VAL A 72 -25.13 9.11 -13.82
N SER A 73 -25.46 10.18 -14.54
CA SER A 73 -25.15 10.28 -15.98
C SER A 73 -23.64 10.30 -16.27
N GLY A 74 -22.85 10.96 -15.42
CA GLY A 74 -21.39 11.04 -15.56
C GLY A 74 -20.68 9.70 -15.32
N TYR A 75 -21.16 8.89 -14.38
CA TYR A 75 -20.50 7.64 -13.96
C TYR A 75 -21.10 6.35 -14.54
N ALA A 76 -22.35 6.34 -15.02
CA ALA A 76 -23.05 5.11 -15.42
C ALA A 76 -22.27 4.18 -16.38
N TYR A 77 -21.55 4.73 -17.38
CA TYR A 77 -20.76 3.91 -18.31
C TYR A 77 -19.55 3.25 -17.63
N SER A 78 -18.79 4.02 -16.84
CA SER A 78 -17.66 3.48 -16.06
C SER A 78 -18.14 2.48 -15.02
N TYR A 79 -19.24 2.78 -14.33
CA TYR A 79 -19.87 1.90 -13.35
C TYR A 79 -20.31 0.57 -13.96
N ALA A 80 -21.00 0.57 -15.10
CA ALA A 80 -21.42 -0.67 -15.77
C ALA A 80 -20.22 -1.55 -16.18
N ARG A 81 -19.14 -0.93 -16.68
CA ARG A 81 -17.87 -1.62 -17.00
C ARG A 81 -17.18 -2.17 -15.75
N VAL A 82 -17.15 -1.41 -14.67
CA VAL A 82 -16.57 -1.82 -13.37
C VAL A 82 -17.36 -2.95 -12.73
N MET A 83 -18.69 -2.89 -12.69
CA MET A 83 -19.51 -3.96 -12.10
C MET A 83 -19.41 -5.26 -12.89
N SER A 84 -19.26 -5.19 -14.23
CA SER A 84 -18.97 -6.34 -15.08
C SER A 84 -17.56 -6.93 -14.88
N ARG A 85 -16.69 -6.28 -14.10
CA ARG A 85 -15.38 -6.80 -13.69
C ARG A 85 -15.29 -7.10 -12.20
N MET A 86 -16.15 -6.49 -11.38
CA MET A 86 -16.32 -6.83 -9.96
C MET A 86 -16.81 -8.28 -9.79
N SER A 87 -17.57 -8.80 -10.76
CA SER A 87 -17.96 -10.22 -10.85
C SER A 87 -16.80 -11.18 -11.16
N ASP A 88 -15.70 -10.67 -11.71
CA ASP A 88 -14.53 -11.47 -12.10
C ASP A 88 -13.53 -11.60 -10.95
N ILE A 89 -13.79 -10.94 -9.81
CA ILE A 89 -12.95 -11.00 -8.61
C ILE A 89 -13.22 -12.30 -7.84
N LEU A 90 -12.15 -13.05 -7.59
CA LEU A 90 -12.13 -14.31 -6.86
C LEU A 90 -12.57 -14.10 -5.42
N SER A 91 -13.42 -15.01 -4.93
CA SER A 91 -13.85 -15.01 -3.53
C SER A 91 -12.72 -15.45 -2.61
N GLU A 92 -12.83 -15.08 -1.33
CA GLU A 92 -11.99 -15.59 -0.23
C GLU A 92 -11.96 -17.14 -0.19
N GLY A 93 -13.03 -17.79 -0.68
CA GLY A 93 -13.09 -19.24 -0.90
C GLY A 93 -12.18 -19.71 -2.04
N ARG A 94 -12.28 -19.13 -3.25
CA ARG A 94 -11.45 -19.53 -4.39
C ARG A 94 -9.96 -19.21 -4.18
N LEU A 95 -9.63 -18.17 -3.41
CA LEU A 95 -8.26 -17.92 -2.96
C LEU A 95 -7.76 -19.04 -2.02
N LYS A 96 -8.59 -19.53 -1.09
CA LYS A 96 -8.26 -20.70 -0.24
C LYS A 96 -8.13 -21.99 -1.05
N ASP A 97 -8.99 -22.21 -2.05
CA ASP A 97 -8.86 -23.34 -2.96
C ASP A 97 -7.48 -23.30 -3.66
N LEU A 98 -7.10 -22.15 -4.23
CA LEU A 98 -5.80 -21.94 -4.89
C LEU A 98 -4.60 -22.14 -3.94
N MET A 99 -4.73 -21.76 -2.66
CA MET A 99 -3.70 -22.06 -1.63
C MET A 99 -3.62 -23.55 -1.29
N ALA A 100 -4.76 -24.26 -1.27
CA ALA A 100 -4.85 -25.68 -0.94
C ALA A 100 -4.37 -26.63 -2.05
N VAL A 101 -4.25 -26.13 -3.28
CA VAL A 101 -3.73 -26.90 -4.43
C VAL A 101 -2.29 -27.39 -4.19
N GLY A 102 -1.99 -28.62 -4.60
CA GLY A 102 -0.72 -29.30 -4.36
C GLY A 102 0.48 -28.68 -5.08
N THR A 103 0.51 -28.75 -6.41
CA THR A 103 1.69 -28.32 -7.20
C THR A 103 1.48 -26.95 -7.88
N LYS A 104 2.58 -26.36 -8.37
CA LYS A 104 2.54 -25.17 -9.22
C LYS A 104 1.75 -25.34 -10.53
N ASP A 105 1.80 -26.53 -11.12
CA ASP A 105 1.16 -26.82 -12.40
C ASP A 105 -0.35 -27.02 -12.22
N ASP A 106 -0.76 -27.61 -11.09
CA ASP A 106 -2.15 -27.64 -10.65
C ASP A 106 -2.65 -26.22 -10.31
N PHE A 107 -1.84 -25.37 -9.67
CA PHE A 107 -2.21 -23.98 -9.34
C PHE A 107 -2.45 -23.16 -10.60
N LEU A 108 -1.55 -23.25 -11.59
CA LEU A 108 -1.73 -22.64 -12.91
C LEU A 108 -2.98 -23.17 -13.60
N SER A 109 -3.22 -24.48 -13.56
CA SER A 109 -4.43 -25.09 -14.13
C SER A 109 -5.71 -24.54 -13.49
N SER A 110 -5.76 -24.47 -12.17
CA SER A 110 -6.86 -23.89 -11.39
C SER A 110 -7.04 -22.38 -11.65
N LEU A 111 -5.97 -21.65 -11.93
CA LEU A 111 -6.04 -20.24 -12.30
C LEU A 111 -6.52 -20.02 -13.76
N ILE A 112 -6.19 -20.94 -14.66
CA ILE A 112 -6.68 -20.99 -16.06
C ILE A 112 -8.19 -21.30 -16.15
N GLU A 113 -8.82 -21.82 -15.11
CA GLU A 113 -10.29 -21.96 -15.02
C GLU A 113 -11.01 -20.63 -14.76
N THR A 114 -10.30 -19.57 -14.39
CA THR A 114 -10.87 -18.28 -13.96
C THR A 114 -10.87 -17.23 -15.08
N ALA A 115 -11.27 -15.99 -14.77
CA ALA A 115 -11.17 -14.85 -15.70
C ALA A 115 -9.73 -14.61 -16.23
N TYR A 116 -8.69 -15.06 -15.52
CA TYR A 116 -7.29 -14.94 -15.93
C TYR A 116 -6.90 -15.79 -17.15
N LYS A 117 -7.77 -16.71 -17.60
CA LYS A 117 -7.54 -17.62 -18.72
C LYS A 117 -6.94 -16.96 -19.96
N GLU A 118 -7.51 -15.86 -20.43
CA GLU A 118 -7.07 -15.24 -21.69
C GLU A 118 -5.63 -14.72 -21.61
N LYS A 119 -5.23 -14.16 -20.46
CA LYS A 119 -3.87 -13.66 -20.21
C LYS A 119 -2.89 -14.83 -20.09
N LEU A 120 -3.22 -15.83 -19.26
CA LEU A 120 -2.36 -16.99 -19.01
C LEU A 120 -2.17 -17.89 -20.25
N THR A 121 -3.17 -18.02 -21.12
CA THR A 121 -3.02 -18.77 -22.38
C THR A 121 -2.22 -18.04 -23.47
N LYS A 122 -1.91 -16.74 -23.29
CA LYS A 122 -1.00 -15.98 -24.17
C LYS A 122 0.44 -16.02 -23.69
N ALA A 123 0.69 -16.30 -22.41
CA ALA A 123 2.02 -16.53 -21.89
C ALA A 123 2.65 -17.76 -22.57
N SER A 124 3.89 -17.62 -23.05
CA SER A 124 4.55 -18.63 -23.90
C SER A 124 5.15 -19.82 -23.13
N SER A 125 5.12 -19.79 -21.79
CA SER A 125 5.51 -20.90 -20.92
C SER A 125 4.72 -20.88 -19.61
N THR A 126 4.68 -22.02 -18.91
CA THR A 126 4.11 -22.20 -17.57
C THR A 126 5.03 -21.71 -16.44
N ASP A 127 5.91 -20.76 -16.75
CA ASP A 127 6.89 -20.20 -15.82
C ASP A 127 6.24 -19.21 -14.84
N MET A 128 6.64 -19.23 -13.57
CA MET A 128 6.02 -18.43 -12.51
C MET A 128 6.17 -16.93 -12.77
N ARG A 129 7.32 -16.53 -13.32
CA ARG A 129 7.59 -15.15 -13.77
C ARG A 129 6.64 -14.69 -14.89
N ASN A 130 6.22 -15.59 -15.77
CA ASN A 130 5.24 -15.29 -16.82
C ASN A 130 3.80 -15.25 -16.29
N ILE A 131 3.50 -16.00 -15.23
CA ILE A 131 2.22 -15.86 -14.48
C ILE A 131 2.17 -14.47 -13.83
N GLU A 132 3.21 -14.05 -13.13
CA GLU A 132 3.28 -12.71 -12.51
C GLU A 132 3.14 -11.60 -13.56
N LEU A 133 3.82 -11.71 -14.71
CA LEU A 133 3.69 -10.73 -15.80
C LEU A 133 2.27 -10.69 -16.38
N ALA A 134 1.63 -11.84 -16.59
CA ALA A 134 0.25 -11.93 -17.08
C ALA A 134 -0.78 -11.38 -16.08
N LEU A 135 -0.52 -11.51 -14.77
CA LEU A 135 -1.31 -10.90 -13.70
C LEU A 135 -1.13 -9.37 -13.71
N LYS A 136 0.11 -8.87 -13.75
CA LYS A 136 0.41 -7.44 -13.88
C LYS A 136 -0.25 -6.83 -15.12
N GLU A 137 -0.19 -7.52 -16.26
CA GLU A 137 -0.90 -7.15 -17.48
C GLU A 137 -2.44 -7.03 -17.32
N GLU A 138 -3.08 -7.92 -16.56
CA GLU A 138 -4.54 -7.86 -16.32
C GLU A 138 -4.91 -6.67 -15.44
N LEU A 139 -4.08 -6.36 -14.43
CA LEU A 139 -4.25 -5.19 -13.57
C LEU A 139 -4.18 -3.89 -14.37
N ILE A 140 -3.15 -3.75 -15.22
CA ILE A 140 -2.98 -2.58 -16.09
C ILE A 140 -4.16 -2.44 -17.06
N ASP A 141 -4.71 -3.53 -17.61
CA ASP A 141 -5.89 -3.46 -18.47
C ASP A 141 -7.15 -2.95 -17.75
N GLN A 142 -7.29 -3.20 -16.44
CA GLN A 142 -8.42 -2.66 -15.65
C GLN A 142 -8.28 -1.16 -15.43
N TYR A 143 -7.07 -0.68 -15.14
CA TYR A 143 -6.77 0.74 -15.05
C TYR A 143 -6.97 1.45 -16.39
N LEU A 144 -6.46 0.89 -17.50
CA LEU A 144 -6.69 1.41 -18.84
C LEU A 144 -8.18 1.37 -19.22
N MET A 145 -8.96 0.39 -18.76
CA MET A 145 -10.42 0.35 -18.93
C MET A 145 -11.10 1.53 -18.22
N VAL A 146 -10.71 1.85 -16.99
CA VAL A 146 -11.20 3.03 -16.25
C VAL A 146 -10.79 4.34 -16.93
N LEU A 147 -9.54 4.46 -17.38
CA LEU A 147 -9.01 5.64 -18.09
C LEU A 147 -9.67 5.88 -19.46
N ARG A 148 -10.14 4.82 -20.13
CA ARG A 148 -10.94 4.90 -21.36
C ARG A 148 -12.42 5.25 -21.09
N SER A 149 -12.93 4.91 -19.92
CA SER A 149 -14.35 5.11 -19.54
C SER A 149 -14.63 6.45 -18.83
N THR A 150 -13.63 7.04 -18.20
CA THR A 150 -13.71 8.32 -17.46
C THR A 150 -13.29 9.52 -18.32
N ARG A 151 -13.64 10.75 -17.92
CA ARG A 151 -13.34 12.00 -18.65
C ARG A 151 -12.92 13.15 -17.74
N GLY A 152 -12.29 14.17 -18.32
CA GLY A 152 -11.98 15.44 -17.66
C GLY A 152 -11.20 15.29 -16.35
N LYS A 153 -11.62 16.02 -15.31
CA LYS A 153 -11.01 16.01 -13.96
C LYS A 153 -10.90 14.61 -13.36
N VAL A 154 -11.92 13.77 -13.57
CA VAL A 154 -12.00 12.39 -13.05
C VAL A 154 -10.93 11.53 -13.69
N ARG A 155 -10.85 11.53 -15.03
CA ARG A 155 -9.78 10.82 -15.75
C ARG A 155 -8.39 11.30 -15.33
N ALA A 156 -8.22 12.62 -15.18
CA ALA A 156 -6.94 13.20 -14.75
C ALA A 156 -6.55 12.85 -13.31
N PHE A 157 -7.50 12.45 -12.44
CA PHE A 157 -7.19 11.86 -11.14
C PHE A 157 -6.73 10.40 -11.28
N PHE A 158 -7.48 9.59 -12.04
CA PHE A 158 -7.11 8.19 -12.30
C PHE A 158 -5.76 8.06 -13.04
N GLU A 159 -5.36 9.07 -13.80
CA GLU A 159 -4.08 9.11 -14.52
C GLU A 159 -2.86 9.21 -13.57
N GLU A 160 -2.97 9.98 -12.47
CA GLU A 160 -1.93 9.98 -11.42
C GLU A 160 -2.02 8.74 -10.53
N LEU A 161 -3.24 8.24 -10.24
CA LEU A 161 -3.40 7.00 -9.47
C LEU A 161 -2.76 5.80 -10.20
N PHE A 162 -2.93 5.74 -11.52
CA PHE A 162 -2.27 4.77 -12.40
C PHE A 162 -0.74 4.93 -12.44
N ARG A 163 -0.23 6.14 -12.16
CA ARG A 163 1.20 6.44 -12.17
C ARG A 163 1.97 5.79 -11.02
N ARG A 164 1.28 5.28 -9.99
CA ARG A 164 1.85 4.38 -8.96
C ARG A 164 2.69 3.26 -9.57
N PHE A 165 2.19 2.57 -10.60
CA PHE A 165 2.92 1.47 -11.25
C PHE A 165 4.18 1.91 -12.01
N GLU A 166 4.21 3.15 -12.49
CA GLU A 166 5.40 3.73 -13.12
C GLU A 166 6.46 4.09 -12.07
N VAL A 167 6.03 4.60 -10.92
CA VAL A 167 6.91 4.89 -9.77
C VAL A 167 7.46 3.60 -9.16
N GLU A 168 6.66 2.54 -9.01
CA GLU A 168 7.18 1.24 -8.56
C GLU A 168 8.18 0.63 -9.55
N ASN A 169 7.97 0.80 -10.87
CA ASN A 169 8.98 0.44 -11.86
C ASN A 169 10.29 1.22 -11.65
N LEU A 170 10.21 2.54 -11.42
CA LEU A 170 11.40 3.39 -11.20
C LEU A 170 12.11 3.07 -9.87
N LYS A 171 11.36 2.84 -8.78
CA LYS A 171 11.89 2.34 -7.51
C LYS A 171 12.67 1.05 -7.72
N ALA A 172 12.09 0.06 -8.42
CA ALA A 172 12.75 -1.21 -8.69
C ALA A 172 14.05 -1.05 -9.50
N VAL A 173 14.14 -0.08 -10.40
CA VAL A 173 15.42 0.27 -11.06
C VAL A 173 16.42 0.88 -10.07
N ILE A 174 16.00 1.83 -9.23
CA ILE A 174 16.87 2.51 -8.28
C ILE A 174 17.44 1.52 -7.24
N ILE A 175 16.58 0.70 -6.64
CA ILE A 175 16.95 -0.36 -5.68
C ILE A 175 17.95 -1.33 -6.31
N ALA A 176 17.66 -1.82 -7.52
CA ALA A 176 18.55 -2.70 -8.28
C ALA A 176 19.94 -2.10 -8.57
N LYS A 177 20.02 -0.77 -8.72
CA LYS A 177 21.27 -0.06 -9.02
C LYS A 177 22.02 0.41 -7.78
N ALA A 178 21.33 0.59 -6.65
CA ALA A 178 21.95 0.92 -5.37
C ALA A 178 22.53 -0.32 -4.68
N THR A 179 21.75 -1.42 -4.64
CA THR A 179 22.17 -2.67 -3.98
C THR A 179 23.21 -3.46 -4.78
N GLY A 180 23.22 -3.30 -6.12
CA GLY A 180 24.05 -4.10 -7.03
C GLY A 180 23.65 -5.58 -7.12
N VAL A 181 22.62 -6.02 -6.39
CA VAL A 181 22.16 -7.41 -6.34
C VAL A 181 20.96 -7.58 -7.25
N LEU A 182 21.23 -8.07 -8.47
CA LEU A 182 20.21 -8.60 -9.37
C LEU A 182 20.47 -10.09 -9.58
N THR A 183 19.69 -10.93 -8.90
CA THR A 183 19.57 -12.36 -9.25
C THR A 183 18.90 -12.51 -10.61
N GLU A 184 17.84 -11.73 -10.86
CA GLU A 184 17.10 -11.67 -12.12
C GLU A 184 16.61 -10.23 -12.40
N LYS A 185 16.18 -9.91 -13.62
CA LYS A 185 15.59 -8.58 -13.92
C LYS A 185 14.23 -8.41 -13.21
N PRO A 186 13.90 -7.21 -12.69
CA PRO A 186 12.56 -6.91 -12.17
C PRO A 186 11.47 -7.13 -13.24
N LEU A 187 10.30 -7.62 -12.80
CA LEU A 187 9.11 -7.74 -13.65
C LEU A 187 8.32 -6.44 -13.58
N PHE A 188 8.59 -5.55 -14.53
CA PHE A 188 7.94 -4.24 -14.60
C PHE A 188 6.45 -4.33 -14.97
N PHE A 189 5.65 -3.41 -14.42
CA PHE A 189 4.30 -3.18 -14.88
C PHE A 189 4.31 -2.57 -16.30
N PRO A 190 3.52 -3.08 -17.26
CA PRO A 190 3.54 -2.64 -18.66
C PRO A 190 2.81 -1.29 -18.87
N VAL A 191 3.39 -0.19 -18.36
CA VAL A 191 2.82 1.17 -18.42
C VAL A 191 3.57 2.15 -19.32
N GLU A 192 4.73 1.76 -19.86
CA GLU A 192 5.58 2.63 -20.70
C GLU A 192 4.85 3.15 -21.94
N ASP A 193 4.07 2.31 -22.63
CA ASP A 193 3.30 2.69 -23.82
C ASP A 193 2.21 3.75 -23.53
N PHE A 194 1.79 3.91 -22.27
CA PHE A 194 0.82 4.92 -21.87
C PHE A 194 1.49 6.24 -21.43
N PHE A 195 2.58 6.16 -20.66
CA PHE A 195 3.27 7.33 -20.12
C PHE A 195 4.38 7.90 -21.03
N GLY A 196 4.86 7.11 -22.00
CA GLY A 196 5.93 7.46 -22.94
C GLY A 196 7.35 7.27 -22.42
N ARG A 197 7.54 7.13 -21.11
CA ARG A 197 8.84 7.01 -20.43
C ARG A 197 9.28 5.55 -20.28
N LYS A 198 10.55 5.27 -20.59
CA LYS A 198 11.09 3.89 -20.66
C LYS A 198 11.86 3.47 -19.41
N MET A 199 11.14 3.20 -18.32
CA MET A 199 11.75 2.81 -17.04
C MET A 199 12.61 1.55 -17.15
N SER A 200 12.19 0.56 -17.95
CA SER A 200 12.97 -0.66 -18.24
C SER A 200 14.32 -0.37 -18.90
N GLY A 201 14.43 0.68 -19.72
CA GLY A 201 15.68 1.14 -20.34
C GLY A 201 16.66 1.79 -19.36
N LEU A 202 16.18 2.25 -18.19
CA LEU A 202 17.05 2.76 -17.13
C LEU A 202 17.85 1.62 -16.45
N MET A 203 17.47 0.36 -16.65
CA MET A 203 18.29 -0.81 -16.24
C MET A 203 19.64 -0.88 -16.96
N ASP A 204 19.82 -0.18 -18.07
CA ASP A 204 21.10 -0.08 -18.79
C ASP A 204 21.95 1.12 -18.31
N ALA A 205 21.60 1.73 -17.17
CA ALA A 205 22.44 2.69 -16.46
C ALA A 205 23.50 1.99 -15.58
N GLU A 206 24.68 2.58 -15.45
CA GLU A 206 25.80 2.00 -14.69
C GLU A 206 25.72 2.26 -13.18
N SER A 207 24.92 3.24 -12.76
CA SER A 207 24.82 3.71 -11.37
C SER A 207 23.48 4.41 -11.13
N VAL A 208 23.09 4.60 -9.87
CA VAL A 208 21.89 5.37 -9.49
C VAL A 208 21.95 6.81 -10.01
N LYS A 209 23.12 7.47 -9.95
CA LYS A 209 23.33 8.78 -10.60
C LYS A 209 22.98 8.74 -12.09
N ASN A 210 23.43 7.70 -12.80
CA ASN A 210 23.14 7.51 -14.22
C ASN A 210 21.68 7.12 -14.51
N VAL A 211 20.93 6.56 -13.55
CA VAL A 211 19.46 6.43 -13.63
C VAL A 211 18.84 7.83 -13.58
N ILE A 212 19.13 8.61 -12.54
CA ILE A 212 18.57 9.93 -12.29
C ILE A 212 18.83 10.90 -13.45
N MET A 213 20.04 10.91 -14.00
CA MET A 213 20.39 11.73 -15.17
C MET A 213 19.59 11.36 -16.44
N ARG A 214 19.19 10.09 -16.59
CA ARG A 214 18.45 9.54 -17.73
C ARG A 214 16.93 9.52 -17.54
N SER A 215 16.44 9.65 -16.30
CA SER A 215 15.02 9.82 -16.00
C SER A 215 14.44 11.04 -16.72
N GLU A 216 13.12 11.05 -16.87
CA GLU A 216 12.36 12.20 -17.40
C GLU A 216 11.54 12.85 -16.29
N ASP A 217 11.00 14.06 -16.53
CA ASP A 217 10.09 14.71 -15.59
C ASP A 217 8.75 13.93 -15.48
N PRO A 218 8.12 13.92 -14.28
CA PRO A 218 8.44 14.73 -13.10
C PRO A 218 9.60 14.20 -12.23
N TYR A 219 10.05 12.96 -12.47
CA TYR A 219 10.97 12.25 -11.58
C TYR A 219 12.38 12.82 -11.56
N LYS A 220 12.88 13.22 -12.74
CA LYS A 220 14.25 13.69 -12.89
C LYS A 220 14.57 14.80 -11.91
N ARG A 221 13.80 15.90 -11.96
CA ARG A 221 14.06 17.08 -11.14
C ARG A 221 14.08 16.77 -9.63
N VAL A 222 13.05 16.08 -9.13
CA VAL A 222 12.95 15.82 -7.68
C VAL A 222 14.08 14.91 -7.19
N LEU A 223 14.51 13.94 -8.01
CA LEU A 223 15.66 13.09 -7.71
C LEU A 223 17.01 13.81 -7.85
N GLU A 224 17.13 14.80 -8.75
CA GLU A 224 18.31 15.67 -8.86
C GLU A 224 18.45 16.60 -7.65
N ASP A 225 17.34 17.13 -7.12
CA ASP A 225 17.33 18.02 -5.94
C ASP A 225 17.85 17.30 -4.67
N VAL A 226 17.64 15.98 -4.51
CA VAL A 226 18.12 15.17 -3.36
C VAL A 226 19.38 14.32 -3.63
N LEU A 227 19.88 14.31 -4.86
CA LEU A 227 21.05 13.50 -5.26
C LEU A 227 22.29 13.71 -4.35
N PRO A 228 22.65 14.94 -3.91
CA PRO A 228 23.82 15.13 -3.04
C PRO A 228 23.69 14.43 -1.68
N GLU A 229 22.49 14.40 -1.10
CA GLU A 229 22.24 13.74 0.19
C GLU A 229 22.32 12.22 0.07
N TYR A 230 21.85 11.67 -1.06
CA TYR A 230 22.05 10.27 -1.42
C TYR A 230 23.54 9.94 -1.65
N GLU A 231 24.30 10.81 -2.31
CA GLU A 231 25.74 10.59 -2.57
C GLU A 231 26.61 10.74 -1.29
N GLU A 232 26.16 11.44 -0.25
CA GLU A 232 26.82 11.48 1.06
C GLU A 232 26.44 10.31 1.98
N SER A 233 25.19 9.84 1.91
CA SER A 233 24.64 8.89 2.90
C SER A 233 24.43 7.46 2.40
N GLU A 234 24.45 7.23 1.08
CA GLU A 234 24.09 5.99 0.38
C GLU A 234 22.68 5.44 0.70
N LYS A 235 21.81 6.22 1.37
CA LYS A 235 20.47 5.81 1.79
C LYS A 235 19.46 5.85 0.64
N VAL A 236 19.19 4.69 0.03
CA VAL A 236 18.17 4.49 -1.03
C VAL A 236 16.81 5.10 -0.68
N LEU A 237 16.40 4.98 0.59
CA LEU A 237 15.14 5.49 1.14
C LEU A 237 14.88 6.99 0.87
N ILE A 238 15.92 7.81 0.73
CA ILE A 238 15.79 9.24 0.36
C ILE A 238 15.11 9.36 -1.01
N LEU A 239 15.57 8.56 -1.97
CA LEU A 239 15.09 8.58 -3.36
C LEU A 239 13.67 8.02 -3.46
N GLU A 240 13.37 6.96 -2.70
CA GLU A 240 12.02 6.37 -2.63
C GLU A 240 11.00 7.32 -2.01
N ASN A 241 11.32 7.92 -0.85
CA ASN A 241 10.49 8.92 -0.19
C ASN A 241 10.23 10.13 -1.11
N THR A 242 11.27 10.60 -1.81
CA THR A 242 11.16 11.70 -2.78
C THR A 242 10.19 11.38 -3.93
N LEU A 243 10.24 10.15 -4.47
CA LEU A 243 9.29 9.70 -5.49
C LEU A 243 7.86 9.60 -4.95
N TYR A 244 7.66 9.13 -3.72
CA TYR A 244 6.34 9.10 -3.09
C TYR A 244 5.81 10.50 -2.76
N GLN A 245 6.65 11.45 -2.32
CA GLN A 245 6.25 12.84 -2.09
C GLN A 245 5.77 13.51 -3.38
N GLU A 246 6.47 13.31 -4.50
CA GLU A 246 6.06 13.79 -5.82
C GLU A 246 4.73 13.17 -6.27
N LEU A 247 4.66 11.83 -6.27
CA LEU A 247 3.49 11.07 -6.72
C LEU A 247 2.23 11.40 -5.92
N TYR A 248 2.29 11.29 -4.59
CA TYR A 248 1.12 11.55 -3.75
C TYR A 248 0.78 13.05 -3.72
N GLY A 249 1.75 13.94 -3.89
CA GLY A 249 1.52 15.36 -4.13
C GLY A 249 0.73 15.61 -5.42
N ALA A 250 1.05 14.92 -6.50
CA ALA A 250 0.29 14.99 -7.75
C ALA A 250 -1.12 14.42 -7.58
N ILE A 251 -1.29 13.24 -6.97
CA ILE A 251 -2.60 12.61 -6.69
C ILE A 251 -3.47 13.56 -5.85
N TRP A 252 -2.93 14.15 -4.78
CA TRP A 252 -3.63 15.13 -3.93
C TRP A 252 -3.98 16.42 -4.69
N ALA A 253 -3.09 16.90 -5.56
CA ALA A 253 -3.31 18.04 -6.44
C ALA A 253 -4.36 17.79 -7.54
N ARG A 254 -4.66 16.54 -7.91
CA ARG A 254 -5.82 16.18 -8.74
C ARG A 254 -7.09 16.02 -7.91
N MET A 255 -7.03 15.32 -6.78
CA MET A 255 -8.16 15.11 -5.86
C MET A 255 -8.81 16.44 -5.47
N THR A 256 -8.01 17.43 -5.07
CA THR A 256 -8.49 18.77 -4.67
C THR A 256 -9.24 19.51 -5.78
N ARG A 257 -9.00 19.17 -7.06
CA ARG A 257 -9.67 19.78 -8.24
C ARG A 257 -11.01 19.12 -8.58
N LEU A 258 -11.37 17.97 -7.99
CA LEU A 258 -12.64 17.27 -8.25
C LEU A 258 -13.88 18.09 -7.82
N GLY A 259 -15.08 17.62 -8.17
CA GLY A 259 -16.33 18.14 -7.61
C GLY A 259 -16.43 17.81 -6.11
N THR A 260 -17.24 18.56 -5.35
CA THR A 260 -17.27 18.43 -3.88
C THR A 260 -17.55 17.00 -3.40
N GLU A 261 -18.55 16.31 -3.94
CA GLU A 261 -18.89 14.94 -3.54
C GLU A 261 -17.75 13.95 -3.83
N ASP A 262 -17.29 13.91 -5.08
CA ASP A 262 -16.14 13.09 -5.49
C ASP A 262 -14.90 13.40 -4.65
N ARG A 263 -14.62 14.67 -4.37
CA ARG A 263 -13.45 15.09 -3.59
C ARG A 263 -13.48 14.54 -2.17
N GLU A 264 -14.62 14.60 -1.47
CA GLU A 264 -14.68 14.07 -0.10
C GLU A 264 -14.62 12.53 -0.07
N ILE A 265 -15.14 11.85 -1.10
CA ILE A 265 -14.98 10.39 -1.29
C ILE A 265 -13.50 10.03 -1.51
N VAL A 266 -12.83 10.68 -2.47
CA VAL A 266 -11.41 10.42 -2.78
C VAL A 266 -10.51 10.81 -1.62
N ARG A 267 -10.75 11.98 -0.99
CA ARG A 267 -10.01 12.42 0.20
C ARG A 267 -10.08 11.40 1.32
N LYS A 268 -11.23 10.74 1.54
CA LYS A 268 -11.32 9.67 2.54
C LYS A 268 -10.44 8.48 2.18
N ILE A 269 -10.48 8.01 0.93
CA ILE A 269 -9.73 6.81 0.51
C ILE A 269 -8.22 7.09 0.51
N VAL A 270 -7.77 8.04 -0.30
CA VAL A 270 -6.35 8.41 -0.43
C VAL A 270 -5.81 9.01 0.86
N GLY A 271 -6.65 9.70 1.63
CA GLY A 271 -6.28 10.21 2.95
C GLY A 271 -6.01 9.12 3.98
N THR A 272 -6.82 8.06 4.01
CA THR A 272 -6.55 6.89 4.86
C THR A 272 -5.32 6.11 4.40
N GLU A 273 -5.06 6.03 3.09
CA GLU A 273 -3.80 5.49 2.54
C GLU A 273 -2.58 6.30 3.03
N LEU A 274 -2.64 7.63 2.95
CA LEU A 274 -1.59 8.55 3.40
C LEU A 274 -1.35 8.53 4.92
N ASP A 275 -2.43 8.55 5.72
CA ASP A 275 -2.34 8.39 7.18
C ASP A 275 -1.62 7.05 7.51
N ILE A 276 -1.98 5.96 6.81
CA ILE A 276 -1.37 4.63 7.00
C ILE A 276 0.10 4.61 6.59
N ILE A 277 0.48 5.20 5.45
CA ILE A 277 1.88 5.31 5.02
C ILE A 277 2.70 6.03 6.09
N ASN A 278 2.25 7.19 6.57
CA ASN A 278 2.99 7.95 7.57
C ASN A 278 3.05 7.26 8.95
N ILE A 279 1.98 6.62 9.41
CA ILE A 279 2.00 5.83 10.66
C ILE A 279 2.96 4.64 10.54
N THR A 280 2.94 3.96 9.40
CA THR A 280 3.86 2.86 9.07
C THR A 280 5.30 3.37 9.09
N THR A 281 5.60 4.48 8.41
CA THR A 281 6.91 5.14 8.43
C THR A 281 7.35 5.52 9.85
N LEU A 282 6.48 6.05 10.70
CA LEU A 282 6.82 6.35 12.10
C LEU A 282 7.27 5.08 12.86
N LEU A 283 6.52 3.98 12.77
CA LEU A 283 6.87 2.69 13.39
C LEU A 283 8.22 2.16 12.88
N ARG A 284 8.49 2.35 11.58
CA ARG A 284 9.74 1.94 10.92
C ARG A 284 10.93 2.77 11.33
N CYS A 285 10.83 4.10 11.28
CA CYS A 285 11.87 5.01 11.76
C CYS A 285 12.19 4.77 13.24
N ARG A 286 11.20 4.38 14.05
CA ARG A 286 11.38 3.98 15.45
C ARG A 286 12.12 2.65 15.60
N ALA A 287 11.72 1.60 14.88
CA ALA A 287 12.46 0.33 14.83
C ALA A 287 13.89 0.48 14.25
N ALA A 288 14.10 1.48 13.39
CA ALA A 288 15.38 1.85 12.78
C ALA A 288 16.28 2.74 13.66
N GLY A 289 15.82 3.18 14.84
CA GLY A 289 16.60 4.07 15.71
C GLY A 289 16.79 5.50 15.21
N ILE A 290 15.99 5.96 14.23
CA ILE A 290 16.06 7.32 13.66
C ILE A 290 15.69 8.35 14.73
N LYS A 291 16.43 9.47 14.80
CA LYS A 291 16.21 10.50 15.82
C LYS A 291 14.88 11.22 15.60
N GLU A 292 14.23 11.68 16.67
CA GLU A 292 12.98 12.47 16.56
C GLU A 292 13.14 13.71 15.66
N SER A 293 14.31 14.35 15.68
CA SER A 293 14.66 15.50 14.84
C SER A 293 14.63 15.21 13.33
N GLU A 294 14.86 13.96 12.93
CA GLU A 294 14.96 13.52 11.53
C GLU A 294 13.59 12.99 11.01
N LEU A 295 12.65 12.61 11.90
CA LEU A 295 11.39 11.97 11.51
C LEU A 295 10.56 12.74 10.48
N MET A 296 10.52 14.08 10.61
CA MET A 296 9.67 14.93 9.76
C MET A 296 10.10 14.95 8.29
N GLU A 297 11.32 14.52 7.98
CA GLU A 297 11.87 14.45 6.62
C GLU A 297 11.31 13.23 5.85
N TYR A 298 10.91 12.18 6.59
CA TYR A 298 10.38 10.91 6.04
C TYR A 298 8.84 10.90 5.91
N PHE A 299 8.13 11.90 6.42
CA PHE A 299 6.67 11.94 6.36
C PHE A 299 6.16 12.67 5.10
N LEU A 300 5.15 12.08 4.46
CA LEU A 300 4.40 12.75 3.39
C LEU A 300 3.63 13.94 3.99
N PRO A 301 3.69 15.15 3.40
CA PRO A 301 3.10 16.37 3.97
C PRO A 301 1.56 16.45 3.84
N TYR A 302 0.91 15.32 3.56
CA TYR A 302 -0.52 15.19 3.32
C TYR A 302 -1.12 14.22 4.34
N THR A 303 -2.14 14.67 5.06
CA THR A 303 -2.81 13.92 6.12
C THR A 303 -4.33 14.07 5.98
N TYR A 304 -5.08 13.18 6.64
CA TYR A 304 -6.55 13.20 6.60
C TYR A 304 -7.18 13.13 7.99
N SER A 305 -6.89 12.08 8.75
CA SER A 305 -7.35 11.90 10.13
C SER A 305 -6.19 11.91 11.14
N PHE A 306 -4.94 11.92 10.68
CA PHE A 306 -3.75 11.92 11.55
C PHE A 306 -2.78 13.08 11.20
N ASP A 307 -2.90 14.21 11.89
CA ASP A 307 -1.93 15.31 11.77
C ASP A 307 -0.70 15.09 12.68
N PHE A 308 0.44 14.80 12.06
CA PHE A 308 1.73 14.62 12.76
C PHE A 308 2.25 15.89 13.44
N ASN A 309 1.75 17.08 13.04
CA ASN A 309 2.13 18.34 13.67
C ASN A 309 1.42 18.56 15.02
N ALA A 310 0.30 17.89 15.26
CA ALA A 310 -0.52 18.02 16.45
C ALA A 310 0.18 17.48 17.70
N ALA A 311 -0.05 18.12 18.85
CA ALA A 311 0.68 17.83 20.09
C ALA A 311 0.49 16.39 20.61
N ASN A 312 -0.64 15.76 20.29
CA ASN A 312 -0.93 14.36 20.59
C ASN A 312 -0.20 13.38 19.66
N ALA A 313 0.05 13.72 18.40
CA ALA A 313 0.90 12.92 17.52
C ALA A 313 2.38 12.98 17.95
N LYS A 314 2.86 14.16 18.34
CA LYS A 314 4.24 14.35 18.83
C LYS A 314 4.59 13.47 20.04
N ALA A 315 3.64 13.22 20.94
CA ALA A 315 3.84 12.27 22.04
C ALA A 315 4.20 10.85 21.56
N SER A 316 3.62 10.38 20.45
CA SER A 316 3.98 9.10 19.82
C SER A 316 5.31 9.16 19.04
N MET A 317 5.74 10.34 18.59
CA MET A 317 7.05 10.54 17.95
C MET A 317 8.21 10.45 18.96
N SER A 318 8.01 10.88 20.21
CA SER A 318 9.01 10.80 21.29
C SER A 318 9.13 9.43 21.98
N ALA A 319 8.42 8.41 21.51
CA ALA A 319 8.48 7.05 22.05
C ALA A 319 9.84 6.36 21.75
N GLU A 320 10.31 5.51 22.66
CA GLU A 320 11.56 4.75 22.49
C GLU A 320 11.38 3.47 21.66
N ASP A 321 10.19 2.86 21.66
CA ASP A 321 9.88 1.60 20.98
C ASP A 321 8.50 1.65 20.26
N ALA A 322 8.27 0.72 19.32
CA ALA A 322 7.07 0.70 18.48
C ALA A 322 5.76 0.36 19.25
N SER A 323 5.80 -0.44 20.32
CA SER A 323 4.63 -0.69 21.17
C SER A 323 4.24 0.57 21.95
N THR A 324 5.21 1.34 22.43
CA THR A 324 4.99 2.65 23.06
C THR A 324 4.51 3.70 22.05
N VAL A 325 5.00 3.70 20.79
CA VAL A 325 4.42 4.51 19.70
C VAL A 325 2.92 4.25 19.60
N VAL A 326 2.51 2.98 19.42
CA VAL A 326 1.10 2.58 19.29
C VAL A 326 0.27 3.01 20.49
N GLN A 327 0.77 2.77 21.71
CA GLN A 327 0.08 3.18 22.95
C GLN A 327 -0.08 4.70 23.07
N LEU A 328 0.83 5.50 22.52
CA LEU A 328 0.80 6.96 22.55
C LEU A 328 0.09 7.61 21.35
N LEU A 329 -0.30 6.86 20.31
CA LEU A 329 -1.05 7.40 19.17
C LEU A 329 -2.34 8.13 19.64
N PRO A 330 -2.78 9.18 18.94
CA PRO A 330 -4.13 9.73 19.02
C PRO A 330 -5.24 8.64 18.91
N PRO A 331 -6.32 8.70 19.72
CA PRO A 331 -7.48 7.82 19.59
C PRO A 331 -8.06 7.86 18.16
N SER A 332 -8.05 6.71 17.49
CA SER A 332 -8.36 6.57 16.08
C SER A 332 -8.53 5.09 15.73
N ALA A 333 -9.21 4.79 14.61
CA ALA A 333 -9.31 3.42 14.10
C ALA A 333 -7.93 2.79 13.81
N TYR A 334 -6.92 3.61 13.45
CA TYR A 334 -5.52 3.17 13.30
C TYR A 334 -4.97 2.65 14.63
N LYS A 335 -5.18 3.39 15.73
CA LYS A 335 -4.74 2.97 17.07
C LYS A 335 -5.46 1.70 17.53
N GLU A 336 -6.76 1.59 17.28
CA GLU A 336 -7.56 0.42 17.66
C GLU A 336 -6.98 -0.86 17.05
N VAL A 337 -6.81 -0.93 15.71
CA VAL A 337 -6.25 -2.13 15.05
C VAL A 337 -4.78 -2.38 15.38
N LEU A 338 -4.00 -1.34 15.69
CA LEU A 338 -2.60 -1.49 16.08
C LEU A 338 -2.45 -2.01 17.52
N ILE A 339 -3.33 -1.62 18.45
CA ILE A 339 -3.32 -2.16 19.83
C ILE A 339 -3.59 -3.66 19.83
N ASP A 340 -4.57 -4.12 19.04
CA ASP A 340 -4.92 -5.54 18.93
C ASP A 340 -3.75 -6.38 18.35
N ALA A 341 -2.85 -5.76 17.58
CA ALA A 341 -1.67 -6.39 17.00
C ALA A 341 -0.38 -6.30 17.86
N ILE A 342 -0.40 -5.61 19.02
CA ILE A 342 0.76 -5.56 19.94
C ILE A 342 1.20 -6.96 20.38
N PRO A 343 0.32 -7.92 20.75
CA PRO A 343 0.74 -9.24 21.20
C PRO A 343 1.54 -10.01 20.12
N GLU A 344 1.09 -9.94 18.86
CA GLU A 344 1.76 -10.56 17.72
C GLU A 344 3.11 -9.88 17.44
N TYR A 345 3.18 -8.55 17.48
CA TYR A 345 4.44 -7.79 17.38
C TYR A 345 5.43 -8.16 18.50
N GLU A 346 4.97 -8.32 19.74
CA GLU A 346 5.80 -8.67 20.88
C GLU A 346 6.26 -10.15 20.86
N GLU A 347 5.57 -11.04 20.15
CA GLU A 347 6.00 -12.42 19.92
C GLU A 347 7.00 -12.51 18.76
N GLU A 348 6.67 -11.94 17.59
CA GLU A 348 7.54 -12.00 16.39
C GLU A 348 8.78 -11.10 16.45
N LYS A 349 8.73 -10.02 17.27
CA LYS A 349 9.68 -8.88 17.22
C LYS A 349 9.85 -8.30 15.81
N SER A 350 8.72 -8.18 15.10
CA SER A 350 8.60 -7.86 13.68
C SER A 350 7.50 -6.83 13.48
N LEU A 351 7.67 -5.87 12.57
CA LEU A 351 6.63 -4.88 12.24
C LEU A 351 5.47 -5.47 11.41
N ILE A 352 5.58 -6.72 10.94
CA ILE A 352 4.61 -7.35 10.04
C ILE A 352 3.18 -7.34 10.60
N PRO A 353 2.91 -7.66 11.89
CA PRO A 353 1.54 -7.62 12.43
C PRO A 353 0.92 -6.22 12.40
N PHE A 354 1.69 -5.16 12.67
CA PHE A 354 1.22 -3.77 12.54
C PHE A 354 0.93 -3.38 11.09
N GLU A 355 1.83 -3.75 10.16
CA GLU A 355 1.65 -3.51 8.73
C GLU A 355 0.42 -4.26 8.19
N GLN A 356 0.22 -5.52 8.60
CA GLN A 356 -0.99 -6.29 8.30
C GLN A 356 -2.25 -5.64 8.89
N ALA A 357 -2.24 -5.19 10.15
CA ALA A 357 -3.40 -4.59 10.80
C ALA A 357 -3.87 -3.31 10.08
N LEU A 358 -2.94 -2.43 9.71
CA LEU A 358 -3.25 -1.23 8.93
C LEU A 358 -3.72 -1.58 7.52
N ARG A 359 -3.12 -2.56 6.85
CA ARG A 359 -3.54 -3.02 5.51
C ARG A 359 -4.94 -3.65 5.53
N LYS A 360 -5.29 -4.41 6.58
CA LYS A 360 -6.64 -4.94 6.87
C LYS A 360 -7.65 -3.79 7.09
N LEU A 361 -7.29 -2.74 7.83
CA LEU A 361 -8.12 -1.54 8.04
C LEU A 361 -8.36 -0.73 6.76
N PHE A 362 -7.33 -0.55 5.92
CA PHE A 362 -7.48 0.09 4.61
C PHE A 362 -8.46 -0.70 3.73
N PHE A 363 -8.26 -2.01 3.63
CA PHE A 363 -9.13 -2.90 2.87
C PHE A 363 -10.57 -2.94 3.41
N TYR A 364 -10.78 -2.87 4.73
CA TYR A 364 -12.10 -2.68 5.33
C TYR A 364 -12.74 -1.33 4.94
N THR A 365 -11.94 -0.27 4.80
CA THR A 365 -12.38 1.06 4.32
C THR A 365 -12.76 1.04 2.84
N ILE A 366 -12.04 0.25 2.02
CA ILE A 366 -12.41 -0.07 0.63
C ILE A 366 -13.71 -0.89 0.56
N LYS A 367 -13.77 -2.06 1.22
CA LYS A 367 -14.98 -2.92 1.31
C LYS A 367 -16.21 -2.12 1.82
N ASN A 368 -16.02 -1.11 2.68
CA ASN A 368 -17.10 -0.21 3.14
C ASN A 368 -17.52 0.86 2.13
N THR A 369 -16.60 1.41 1.33
CA THR A 369 -16.94 2.41 0.29
C THR A 369 -17.94 1.83 -0.71
N LEU A 370 -17.81 0.53 -1.03
CA LEU A 370 -18.70 -0.21 -1.92
C LEU A 370 -20.11 -0.46 -1.36
N ARG A 371 -20.37 -0.16 -0.08
CA ARG A 371 -21.70 -0.33 0.56
C ARG A 371 -22.61 0.91 0.44
N GLY A 372 -22.10 2.02 -0.10
CA GLY A 372 -22.83 3.28 -0.24
C GLY A 372 -23.65 3.38 -1.53
N THR A 373 -23.94 4.62 -1.97
CA THR A 373 -24.51 4.89 -3.30
C THR A 373 -23.58 4.32 -4.38
N PRO A 374 -24.02 3.39 -5.24
CA PRO A 374 -23.09 2.60 -6.04
C PRO A 374 -22.50 3.35 -7.26
N ILE A 375 -23.17 4.38 -7.78
CA ILE A 375 -22.76 5.08 -9.00
C ILE A 375 -21.98 6.37 -8.64
N ASN A 376 -20.72 6.22 -8.23
CA ASN A 376 -19.80 7.33 -7.95
C ASN A 376 -18.32 6.93 -8.18
N ILE A 377 -17.39 7.87 -7.96
CA ILE A 377 -15.93 7.63 -8.09
C ILE A 377 -15.39 6.58 -7.11
N GLY A 378 -15.97 6.48 -5.91
CA GLY A 378 -15.53 5.56 -4.85
C GLY A 378 -15.72 4.10 -5.21
N THR A 379 -16.77 3.75 -5.96
CA THR A 379 -16.95 2.39 -6.49
C THR A 379 -15.89 2.00 -7.50
N ILE A 380 -15.47 2.94 -8.35
CA ILE A 380 -14.42 2.73 -9.36
C ILE A 380 -13.06 2.56 -8.66
N ILE A 381 -12.74 3.44 -7.71
CA ILE A 381 -11.51 3.34 -6.90
C ILE A 381 -11.49 2.05 -6.09
N GLY A 382 -12.60 1.71 -5.42
CA GLY A 382 -12.71 0.49 -4.62
C GLY A 382 -12.50 -0.77 -5.45
N PHE A 383 -13.08 -0.85 -6.66
CA PHE A 383 -12.80 -1.93 -7.59
C PHE A 383 -11.31 -2.06 -7.93
N LEU A 384 -10.62 -0.95 -8.22
CA LEU A 384 -9.19 -0.98 -8.54
C LEU A 384 -8.34 -1.49 -7.37
N TYR A 385 -8.57 -1.01 -6.15
CA TYR A 385 -7.87 -1.52 -4.96
C TYR A 385 -8.22 -2.98 -4.62
N LEU A 386 -9.46 -3.43 -4.85
CA LEU A 386 -9.80 -4.86 -4.73
C LEU A 386 -9.03 -5.70 -5.76
N LYS A 387 -8.90 -5.20 -7.00
CA LYS A 387 -8.15 -5.89 -8.07
C LYS A 387 -6.65 -5.91 -7.78
N GLU A 388 -6.08 -4.83 -7.27
CA GLU A 388 -4.68 -4.79 -6.81
C GLU A 388 -4.43 -5.81 -5.70
N LEU A 389 -5.33 -5.90 -4.71
CA LEU A 389 -5.16 -6.89 -3.64
C LEU A 389 -5.24 -8.32 -4.17
N GLU A 390 -6.22 -8.62 -5.03
CA GLU A 390 -6.34 -9.92 -5.69
C GLU A 390 -5.07 -10.29 -6.46
N ILE A 391 -4.54 -9.36 -7.26
CA ILE A 391 -3.32 -9.57 -8.05
C ILE A 391 -2.12 -9.82 -7.13
N ASN A 392 -1.94 -9.00 -6.10
CA ASN A 392 -0.85 -9.16 -5.14
C ASN A 392 -0.98 -10.47 -4.34
N ASN A 393 -2.20 -10.90 -4.02
CA ASN A 393 -2.49 -12.21 -3.41
C ASN A 393 -2.16 -13.36 -4.37
N LEU A 394 -2.49 -13.26 -5.66
CA LEU A 394 -2.19 -14.29 -6.65
C LEU A 394 -0.69 -14.41 -6.89
N CYS A 395 0.04 -13.31 -7.01
CA CYS A 395 1.50 -13.29 -7.07
C CYS A 395 2.13 -13.89 -5.78
N THR A 396 1.59 -13.51 -4.61
CA THR A 396 1.95 -14.08 -3.29
C THR A 396 1.83 -15.61 -3.28
N ILE A 397 0.66 -16.14 -3.67
CA ILE A 397 0.42 -17.60 -3.71
C ILE A 397 1.37 -18.25 -4.71
N SER A 398 1.60 -17.62 -5.88
CA SER A 398 2.51 -18.11 -6.90
C SER A 398 3.94 -18.30 -6.36
N VAL A 399 4.49 -17.31 -5.65
CA VAL A 399 5.84 -17.38 -5.05
C VAL A 399 5.89 -18.34 -3.87
N CYS A 400 4.82 -18.45 -3.08
CA CYS A 400 4.71 -19.46 -2.03
C CYS A 400 4.73 -20.89 -2.62
N LYS A 401 4.04 -21.13 -3.75
CA LYS A 401 4.06 -22.41 -4.48
C LYS A 401 5.39 -22.71 -5.17
N GLU A 402 6.15 -21.69 -5.56
CA GLU A 402 7.51 -21.85 -6.09
C GLU A 402 8.54 -22.21 -4.99
N ASN A 403 8.28 -21.85 -3.73
CA ASN A 403 9.15 -22.13 -2.58
C ASN A 403 8.65 -23.31 -1.72
N ASP A 404 7.72 -24.13 -2.23
CA ASP A 404 7.10 -25.29 -1.55
C ASP A 404 6.42 -24.98 -0.18
N LEU A 405 5.91 -23.77 0.03
CA LEU A 405 5.18 -23.41 1.26
C LEU A 405 3.82 -24.14 1.34
N SER A 406 3.44 -24.52 2.56
CA SER A 406 2.13 -25.12 2.84
C SER A 406 0.99 -24.11 2.67
N ALA A 407 -0.24 -24.64 2.56
CA ALA A 407 -1.44 -23.80 2.50
C ALA A 407 -1.67 -22.98 3.78
N GLU A 408 -1.21 -23.49 4.93
CA GLU A 408 -1.30 -22.83 6.24
C GLU A 408 -0.33 -21.65 6.33
N GLU A 409 0.95 -21.85 5.98
CA GLU A 409 1.94 -20.77 5.87
C GLU A 409 1.52 -19.72 4.85
N THR A 410 1.01 -20.13 3.68
CA THR A 410 0.52 -19.21 2.64
C THR A 410 -0.67 -18.38 3.14
N MET A 411 -1.58 -18.98 3.92
CA MET A 411 -2.75 -18.28 4.47
C MET A 411 -2.41 -17.28 5.59
N GLY A 412 -1.26 -17.43 6.27
CA GLY A 412 -0.73 -16.39 7.18
C GLY A 412 -0.18 -15.15 6.46
N ILE A 413 0.04 -15.24 5.15
CA ILE A 413 0.66 -14.20 4.30
C ILE A 413 -0.38 -13.49 3.42
N VAL A 414 -1.32 -14.25 2.84
CA VAL A 414 -2.39 -13.74 1.97
C VAL A 414 -3.46 -12.98 2.77
N MET A 415 -3.88 -11.80 2.32
CA MET A 415 -5.05 -11.11 2.90
C MET A 415 -6.35 -11.53 2.22
N LEU A 416 -7.44 -11.63 2.98
CA LEU A 416 -8.76 -12.09 2.52
C LEU A 416 -9.87 -11.09 2.87
#